data_AF-X1IQ93-F1
#
_entry.id   AF-X1IQ93-F1
#
_cell.length_a   1.000
_cell.length_b   1.000
_cell.length_c   1.000
_cell.angle_alpha   90.00
_cell.angle_beta   90.00
_cell.angle_gamma   90.00
#
_symmetry.space_group_name_H-M   'P 1'
#
loop_
_entity.id
_entity.type
_entity.pdbx_description
1 polymer ?
#
loop_
_entity_poly.entity_id
_entity_poly.type
_entity_poly.pdbx_seq_one_letter_code
_entity_poly.pdbx_strand_id
1 'polypeptide(L)'
;GTGYWDETGLGSGEGFTVNVPLAAGKTDEDYLFIFRKILSPITALYKPEFILVSAGFDIYRADPLGGMMVSEDGFGALTSELLALAHDFSKERILFTLEGGYDLQGLREGVKQVLFHLSGEAKKAEIEENISAIALRELIPIFETQQKYWKDLHEPDIGT
;
A
#
# COMPACT_ATOMS: atom_id res chain seq x y z
N GLY A 1 13.20 2.95 -12.16
CA GLY A 1 14.18 3.09 -11.05
C GLY A 1 14.77 1.73 -10.76
N THR A 2 15.70 1.63 -9.80
CA THR A 2 16.22 0.34 -9.33
C THR A 2 15.18 -0.34 -8.43
N GLY A 3 14.75 0.31 -7.33
CA GLY A 3 13.50 -0.03 -6.60
C GLY A 3 13.34 -1.49 -6.20
N TYR A 4 14.44 -2.24 -6.13
CA TYR A 4 14.42 -3.67 -5.85
C TYR A 4 14.10 -3.93 -4.37
N TRP A 5 13.55 -5.11 -4.10
CA TRP A 5 13.11 -5.51 -2.76
C TRP A 5 14.27 -5.58 -1.74
N ASP A 6 15.51 -5.74 -2.21
CA ASP A 6 16.73 -5.81 -1.42
C ASP A 6 17.40 -4.44 -1.19
N GLU A 7 16.86 -3.36 -1.76
CA GLU A 7 17.28 -1.99 -1.47
C GLU A 7 16.64 -1.51 -0.15
N THR A 8 17.27 -1.82 0.98
CA THR A 8 16.70 -1.60 2.34
C THR A 8 17.13 -0.29 3.02
N GLY A 9 17.82 0.59 2.31
CA GLY A 9 18.45 1.80 2.87
C GLY A 9 19.94 1.61 3.13
N LEU A 10 20.61 2.63 3.66
CA LEU A 10 22.06 2.62 3.88
C LEU A 10 22.44 3.21 5.24
N GLY A 11 23.52 2.69 5.82
CA GLY A 11 24.06 3.19 7.09
C GLY A 11 23.02 3.12 8.21
N SER A 12 22.77 4.25 8.89
CA SER A 12 21.75 4.32 9.94
C SER A 12 20.31 4.18 9.44
N GLY A 13 20.08 4.26 8.13
CA GLY A 13 18.75 4.10 7.52
C GLY A 13 18.47 2.68 7.01
N GLU A 14 19.39 1.73 7.20
CA GLU A 14 19.17 0.34 6.81
C GLU A 14 17.97 -0.27 7.57
N GLY A 15 17.08 -0.93 6.84
CA GLY A 15 15.81 -1.49 7.34
C GLY A 15 14.62 -0.52 7.29
N PHE A 16 14.84 0.77 7.02
CA PHE A 16 13.78 1.80 6.97
C PHE A 16 13.30 2.11 5.55
N THR A 17 13.83 1.42 4.53
CA THR A 17 13.26 1.42 3.17
C THR A 17 12.63 0.06 2.89
N VAL A 18 11.33 0.06 2.59
CA VAL A 18 10.56 -1.14 2.25
C VAL A 18 10.04 -1.00 0.83
N ASN A 19 10.75 -1.61 -0.11
CA ASN A 19 10.30 -1.66 -1.50
C ASN A 19 9.42 -2.90 -1.73
N VAL A 20 8.28 -2.70 -2.38
CA VAL A 20 7.38 -3.76 -2.83
C VAL A 20 7.23 -3.66 -4.34
N PRO A 21 8.19 -4.18 -5.13
CA PRO A 21 8.08 -4.16 -6.59
C PRO A 21 6.99 -5.11 -7.06
N LEU A 22 6.10 -4.62 -7.93
CA LEU A 22 4.94 -5.36 -8.41
C LEU A 22 4.99 -5.55 -9.92
N ALA A 23 4.72 -6.77 -10.37
CA ALA A 23 4.41 -7.03 -11.77
C ALA A 23 3.07 -6.37 -12.16
N ALA A 24 2.92 -6.03 -13.43
CA ALA A 24 1.66 -5.48 -13.95
C ALA A 24 0.46 -6.40 -13.67
N GLY A 25 -0.73 -5.80 -13.58
CA GLY A 25 -1.99 -6.51 -13.38
C GLY A 25 -2.47 -6.64 -11.94
N LYS A 26 -1.78 -6.05 -10.94
CA LYS A 26 -2.20 -6.16 -9.54
C LYS A 26 -3.54 -5.47 -9.29
N THR A 27 -4.41 -6.15 -8.56
CA THR A 27 -5.79 -5.74 -8.28
C THR A 27 -5.92 -5.11 -6.90
N ASP A 28 -7.14 -4.72 -6.53
CA ASP A 28 -7.46 -4.20 -5.19
C ASP A 28 -7.05 -5.18 -4.09
N GLU A 29 -7.31 -6.48 -4.29
CA GLU A 29 -7.00 -7.56 -3.36
C GLU A 29 -5.48 -7.67 -3.13
N ASP A 30 -4.68 -7.59 -4.19
CA ASP A 30 -3.22 -7.65 -4.10
C ASP A 30 -2.67 -6.47 -3.28
N TYR A 31 -3.13 -5.25 -3.56
CA TYR A 31 -2.70 -4.05 -2.83
C TYR A 31 -3.12 -4.10 -1.37
N LEU A 32 -4.35 -4.51 -1.07
CA LEU A 32 -4.82 -4.65 0.31
C LEU A 32 -4.06 -5.73 1.07
N PHE A 33 -3.74 -6.85 0.42
CA PHE A 33 -2.91 -7.89 1.03
C PHE A 33 -1.52 -7.35 1.38
N ILE A 34 -0.87 -6.63 0.47
CA ILE A 34 0.44 -6.00 0.72
C ILE A 34 0.37 -5.04 1.89
N PHE A 35 -0.65 -4.16 1.91
CA PHE A 35 -0.85 -3.24 3.01
C PHE A 35 -1.02 -3.98 4.33
N ARG A 36 -1.97 -4.91 4.42
CA ARG A 36 -2.33 -5.58 5.67
C ARG A 36 -1.26 -6.55 6.16
N LYS A 37 -0.50 -7.18 5.28
CA LYS A 37 0.48 -8.23 5.64
C LYS A 37 1.92 -7.72 5.73
N ILE A 38 2.27 -6.61 5.07
CA ILE A 38 3.64 -6.08 5.06
C ILE A 38 3.67 -4.67 5.66
N LEU A 39 2.98 -3.72 5.02
CA LEU A 39 3.16 -2.29 5.32
C LEU A 39 2.55 -1.89 6.68
N SER A 40 1.35 -2.36 6.99
CA SER A 40 0.66 -2.08 8.26
C SER A 40 1.39 -2.67 9.46
N PRO A 41 1.84 -3.95 9.47
CA PRO A 41 2.66 -4.49 10.55
C PRO A 41 3.97 -3.72 10.76
N ILE A 42 4.68 -3.39 9.68
CA ILE A 42 5.91 -2.59 9.76
C ILE A 42 5.61 -1.21 10.33
N THR A 43 4.52 -0.57 9.89
CA THR A 43 4.09 0.74 10.40
C THR A 43 3.75 0.67 11.89
N ALA A 44 3.09 -0.38 12.35
CA ALA A 44 2.76 -0.59 13.76
C ALA A 44 4.01 -0.80 14.64
N LEU A 45 5.05 -1.44 14.10
CA LEU A 45 6.35 -1.57 14.77
C LEU A 45 7.12 -0.24 14.78
N TYR A 46 7.07 0.51 13.68
CA TYR A 46 7.74 1.80 13.53
C TYR A 46 7.10 2.92 14.37
N LYS A 47 5.76 2.92 14.49
CA LYS A 47 4.94 3.90 15.22
C LYS A 47 5.18 5.35 14.75
N PRO A 48 4.83 5.69 13.50
CA PRO A 48 5.08 7.02 12.96
C PRO A 48 4.25 8.07 13.70
N GLU A 49 4.87 9.21 13.99
CA GLU A 49 4.15 10.37 14.52
C GLU A 49 3.42 11.18 13.43
N PHE A 50 3.67 10.90 12.15
CA PHE A 50 3.04 11.55 11.01
C PHE A 50 3.14 10.63 9.79
N ILE A 51 2.08 10.56 8.98
CA ILE A 51 2.08 9.82 7.70
C ILE A 51 2.04 10.80 6.52
N LEU A 52 3.03 10.69 5.62
CA LEU A 52 3.06 11.44 4.35
C LEU A 52 2.81 10.46 3.21
N VAL A 53 1.78 10.72 2.41
CA VAL A 53 1.40 9.88 1.27
C VAL A 53 1.69 10.63 -0.02
N SER A 54 2.67 10.11 -0.78
CA SER A 54 2.92 10.50 -2.17
C SER A 54 1.89 9.73 -3.02
N ALA A 55 0.79 10.41 -3.34
CA ALA A 55 -0.45 9.80 -3.84
C ALA A 55 -0.51 9.86 -5.38
N GLY A 56 0.04 8.82 -6.01
CA GLY A 56 -0.15 8.55 -7.43
C GLY A 56 -1.43 7.76 -7.70
N PHE A 57 -2.15 8.14 -8.75
CA PHE A 57 -3.38 7.48 -9.21
C PHE A 57 -3.20 6.70 -10.52
N ASP A 58 -1.95 6.53 -10.96
CA ASP A 58 -1.58 5.74 -12.14
C ASP A 58 -1.68 4.22 -11.91
N ILE A 59 -2.00 3.78 -10.70
CA ILE A 59 -2.38 2.38 -10.42
C ILE A 59 -3.82 2.04 -10.87
N TYR A 60 -4.59 3.02 -11.34
CA TYR A 60 -5.95 2.80 -11.82
C TYR A 60 -5.99 1.85 -13.03
N ARG A 61 -7.00 0.97 -13.07
CA ARG A 61 -7.16 -0.07 -14.11
C ARG A 61 -7.17 0.41 -15.56
N ALA A 62 -7.49 1.69 -15.80
CA ALA A 62 -7.50 2.28 -17.15
C ALA A 62 -6.33 3.23 -17.39
N ASP A 63 -5.41 3.39 -16.43
CA ASP A 63 -4.25 4.25 -16.61
C ASP A 63 -3.35 3.72 -17.74
N PRO A 64 -2.97 4.58 -18.71
CA PRO A 64 -2.20 4.14 -19.87
C PRO A 64 -0.74 3.80 -19.56
N LEU A 65 -0.22 4.16 -18.38
CA LEU A 65 1.19 4.01 -18.03
C LEU A 65 1.43 3.01 -16.89
N GLY A 66 0.58 2.96 -15.87
CA GLY A 66 0.87 2.18 -14.66
C GLY A 66 0.64 0.67 -14.77
N GLY A 67 -0.28 0.22 -15.63
CA GLY A 67 -0.49 -1.20 -15.92
C GLY A 67 -1.02 -2.05 -14.76
N MET A 68 -1.61 -1.42 -13.75
CA MET A 68 -2.26 -2.08 -12.61
C MET A 68 -3.78 -2.19 -12.87
N MET A 69 -4.51 -2.83 -11.97
CA MET A 69 -5.95 -3.12 -12.09
C MET A 69 -6.76 -2.58 -10.91
N VAL A 70 -6.29 -1.52 -10.26
CA VAL A 70 -6.96 -0.94 -9.09
C VAL A 70 -8.25 -0.22 -9.51
N SER A 71 -9.33 -0.48 -8.79
CA SER A 71 -10.63 0.13 -8.97
C SER A 71 -10.78 1.42 -8.15
N GLU A 72 -11.89 2.13 -8.38
CA GLU A 72 -12.27 3.26 -7.53
C GLU A 72 -12.45 2.84 -6.08
N ASP A 73 -13.08 1.69 -5.83
CA ASP A 73 -13.28 1.16 -4.48
C ASP A 73 -11.95 0.73 -3.84
N GLY A 74 -11.00 0.25 -4.65
CA GLY A 74 -9.62 -0.02 -4.25
C GLY A 74 -8.91 1.20 -3.68
N PHE A 75 -9.01 2.36 -4.34
CA PHE A 75 -8.46 3.62 -3.80
C PHE A 75 -9.07 3.98 -2.44
N GLY A 76 -10.39 3.80 -2.29
CA GLY A 76 -11.08 4.04 -1.03
C GLY A 76 -10.62 3.09 0.08
N ALA A 77 -10.47 1.80 -0.24
CA ALA A 77 -10.00 0.79 0.70
C ALA A 77 -8.56 1.05 1.15
N LEU A 78 -7.65 1.41 0.22
CA LEU A 78 -6.26 1.77 0.56
C LEU A 78 -6.19 3.03 1.42
N THR A 79 -7.02 4.03 1.11
CA THR A 79 -7.14 5.22 1.96
C THR A 79 -7.61 4.85 3.36
N SER A 80 -8.58 3.93 3.49
CA SER A 80 -9.06 3.46 4.79
C SER A 80 -7.97 2.78 5.62
N GLU A 81 -7.09 1.98 5.00
CA GLU A 81 -5.96 1.37 5.71
C GLU A 81 -4.98 2.44 6.23
N LEU A 82 -4.67 3.45 5.40
CA LEU A 82 -3.80 4.56 5.78
C LEU A 82 -4.37 5.42 6.92
N LEU A 83 -5.68 5.71 6.88
CA LEU A 83 -6.35 6.47 7.94
C LEU A 83 -6.40 5.69 9.25
N ALA A 84 -6.61 4.37 9.21
CA ALA A 84 -6.55 3.53 10.40
C ALA A 84 -5.15 3.58 11.04
N LEU A 85 -4.08 3.50 10.25
CA LEU A 85 -2.71 3.65 10.76
C LEU A 85 -2.45 5.05 11.35
N ALA A 86 -2.98 6.10 10.72
CA ALA A 86 -2.84 7.47 11.23
C ALA A 86 -3.61 7.67 12.56
N HIS A 87 -4.79 7.07 12.68
CA HIS A 87 -5.58 7.04 13.90
C HIS A 87 -4.79 6.38 15.04
N ASP A 88 -4.28 5.17 14.80
CA ASP A 88 -3.64 4.33 15.81
C ASP A 88 -2.27 4.90 16.26
N PHE A 89 -1.46 5.42 15.32
CA PHE A 89 -0.06 5.75 15.60
C PHE A 89 0.28 7.24 15.48
N SER A 90 -0.46 8.01 14.69
CA SER A 90 -0.10 9.39 14.34
C SER A 90 -1.04 10.46 14.90
N LYS A 91 -2.01 10.10 15.74
CA LYS A 91 -3.04 11.04 16.26
C LYS A 91 -3.73 11.79 15.11
N GLU A 92 -4.18 11.07 14.11
CA GLU A 92 -4.85 11.60 12.90
C GLU A 92 -3.97 12.49 11.99
N ARG A 93 -2.65 12.54 12.24
CA ARG A 93 -1.74 13.33 11.40
C ARG A 93 -1.34 12.57 10.15
N ILE A 94 -2.03 12.87 9.06
CA ILE A 94 -1.75 12.35 7.72
C ILE A 94 -1.91 13.46 6.66
N LEU A 95 -1.06 13.45 5.65
CA LEU A 95 -1.12 14.37 4.51
C LEU A 95 -0.94 13.59 3.20
N PHE A 96 -1.85 13.81 2.26
CA PHE A 96 -1.76 13.31 0.89
C PHE A 96 -1.24 14.43 -0.02
N THR A 97 -0.21 14.14 -0.80
CA THR A 97 0.31 15.01 -1.86
C THR A 97 0.06 14.32 -3.19
N LEU A 98 -0.66 14.97 -4.09
CA LEU A 98 -0.96 14.43 -5.41
C LEU A 98 0.32 14.29 -6.25
N GLU A 99 0.47 13.14 -6.93
CA GLU A 99 1.59 12.83 -7.82
C GLU A 99 1.09 12.48 -9.24
N GLY A 100 1.37 11.28 -9.74
CA GLY A 100 0.97 10.77 -11.05
C GLY A 100 -0.50 10.37 -11.15
N GLY A 101 -0.91 9.99 -12.35
CA GLY A 101 -2.31 9.69 -12.71
C GLY A 101 -2.61 10.28 -14.08
N TYR A 102 -2.60 9.44 -15.11
CA TYR A 102 -2.58 9.84 -16.51
C TYR A 102 -3.87 9.49 -17.25
N ASP A 103 -4.72 8.64 -16.67
CA ASP A 103 -6.15 8.59 -16.99
C ASP A 103 -6.94 9.63 -16.17
N LEU A 104 -7.62 10.56 -16.86
CA LEU A 104 -8.32 11.67 -16.19
C LEU A 104 -9.53 11.20 -15.37
N GLN A 105 -10.17 10.11 -15.77
CA GLN A 105 -11.29 9.55 -15.02
C GLN A 105 -10.79 8.89 -13.73
N GLY A 106 -9.76 8.04 -13.85
CA GLY A 106 -9.08 7.39 -12.73
C GLY A 106 -8.54 8.39 -11.72
N LEU A 107 -7.85 9.43 -12.20
CA LEU A 107 -7.37 10.52 -11.35
C LEU A 107 -8.52 11.20 -10.59
N ARG A 108 -9.62 11.53 -11.28
CA ARG A 108 -10.78 12.18 -10.65
C ARG A 108 -11.43 11.29 -9.60
N GLU A 109 -11.72 10.04 -9.93
CA GLU A 109 -12.39 9.13 -8.99
C GLU A 109 -11.47 8.74 -7.82
N GLY A 110 -10.18 8.52 -8.06
CA GLY A 110 -9.21 8.26 -7.01
C GLY A 110 -9.08 9.42 -6.03
N VAL A 111 -8.92 10.66 -6.51
CA VAL A 111 -8.88 11.86 -5.64
C VAL A 111 -10.18 12.00 -4.85
N LYS A 112 -11.33 11.79 -5.49
CA LYS A 112 -12.64 11.83 -4.84
C LYS A 112 -12.77 10.79 -3.72
N GLN A 113 -12.28 9.57 -3.94
CA GLN A 113 -12.25 8.51 -2.92
C GLN A 113 -11.40 8.93 -1.72
N VAL A 114 -10.21 9.49 -1.95
CA VAL A 114 -9.35 10.01 -0.87
C VAL A 114 -10.07 11.11 -0.08
N LEU A 115 -10.67 12.09 -0.76
CA LEU A 115 -11.35 13.21 -0.12
C LEU A 115 -12.58 12.77 0.71
N PHE A 116 -13.40 11.86 0.20
CA PHE A 116 -14.57 11.38 0.96
C PHE A 116 -14.19 10.54 2.18
N HIS A 117 -13.10 9.78 2.13
CA HIS A 117 -12.60 9.08 3.31
C HIS A 117 -12.02 10.06 4.33
N LEU A 118 -11.26 11.07 3.89
CA LEU A 118 -10.75 12.13 4.76
C LEU A 118 -11.87 12.97 5.42
N SER A 119 -12.98 13.20 4.72
CA SER A 119 -14.13 13.92 5.28
C SER A 119 -15.03 13.06 6.18
N GLY A 120 -14.78 11.75 6.26
CA GLY A 120 -15.62 10.80 7.00
C GLY A 120 -16.96 10.50 6.34
N GLU A 121 -17.14 10.86 5.06
CA GLU A 121 -18.38 10.65 4.30
C GLU A 121 -18.43 9.29 3.60
N ALA A 122 -17.28 8.66 3.38
CA ALA A 122 -17.19 7.34 2.77
C ALA A 122 -17.29 6.21 3.77
N LYS A 123 -17.80 5.06 3.31
CA LYS A 123 -17.67 3.78 4.00
C LYS A 123 -16.54 2.99 3.38
N LYS A 124 -15.80 2.26 4.22
CA LYS A 124 -14.80 1.30 3.77
C LYS A 124 -15.47 0.25 2.88
N ALA A 125 -14.93 0.05 1.68
CA ALA A 125 -15.36 -1.02 0.80
C ALA A 125 -14.97 -2.39 1.38
N GLU A 126 -15.89 -3.36 1.30
CA GLU A 126 -15.61 -4.75 1.66
C GLU A 126 -15.03 -5.47 0.44
N ILE A 127 -13.71 -5.62 0.44
CA ILE A 127 -12.96 -6.30 -0.62
C ILE A 127 -12.33 -7.54 0.02
N GLU A 128 -12.63 -8.71 -0.52
CA GLU A 128 -12.09 -9.99 -0.05
C GLU A 128 -10.58 -10.05 -0.31
N GLU A 129 -9.79 -10.47 0.68
CA GLU A 129 -8.34 -10.64 0.51
C GLU A 129 -8.03 -11.97 -0.18
N ASN A 130 -8.24 -12.02 -1.50
CA ASN A 130 -7.95 -13.20 -2.32
C ASN A 130 -6.69 -12.96 -3.17
N ILE A 131 -5.51 -13.25 -2.61
CA ILE A 131 -4.25 -13.18 -3.35
C ILE A 131 -3.97 -14.48 -4.11
N SER A 132 -3.48 -14.37 -5.35
CA SER A 132 -3.05 -15.55 -6.11
C SER A 132 -1.75 -16.15 -5.55
N ALA A 133 -1.58 -17.46 -5.69
CA ALA A 133 -0.34 -18.13 -5.31
C ALA A 133 0.91 -17.60 -6.06
N ILE A 134 0.71 -17.04 -7.26
CA ILE A 134 1.79 -16.41 -8.04
C ILE A 134 2.17 -15.08 -7.40
N ALA A 135 1.21 -14.19 -7.16
CA ALA A 135 1.46 -12.91 -6.50
C ALA A 135 2.09 -13.10 -5.11
N LEU A 136 1.65 -14.12 -4.38
CA LEU A 136 2.22 -14.43 -3.07
C LEU A 136 3.69 -14.86 -3.13
N ARG A 137 4.07 -15.67 -4.12
CA ARG A 137 5.48 -16.04 -4.34
C ARG A 137 6.36 -14.84 -4.66
N GLU A 138 5.82 -13.83 -5.33
CA GLU A 138 6.54 -12.57 -5.61
C GLU A 138 6.81 -11.78 -4.33
N LEU A 139 6.00 -11.95 -3.27
CA LEU A 139 6.16 -11.25 -2.00
C LEU A 139 7.11 -11.95 -1.02
N ILE A 140 7.40 -13.26 -1.19
CA ILE A 140 8.27 -14.02 -0.27
C ILE A 140 9.64 -13.35 -0.08
N PRO A 141 10.38 -12.95 -1.13
CA PRO A 141 11.69 -12.31 -0.95
C PRO A 141 11.62 -11.00 -0.14
N ILE A 142 10.47 -10.31 -0.19
CA ILE A 142 10.23 -9.09 0.57
C ILE A 142 10.08 -9.43 2.05
N PHE A 143 9.26 -10.43 2.40
CA PHE A 143 9.13 -10.90 3.78
C PHE A 143 10.47 -11.32 4.37
N GLU A 144 11.19 -12.21 3.69
CA GLU A 144 12.50 -12.70 4.14
C GLU A 144 13.52 -11.56 4.33
N THR A 145 13.47 -10.55 3.46
CA THR A 145 14.35 -9.39 3.56
C THR A 145 13.98 -8.52 4.75
N GLN A 146 12.70 -8.18 4.90
CA GLN A 146 12.22 -7.25 5.91
C GLN A 146 12.24 -7.85 7.33
N GLN A 147 12.07 -9.17 7.48
CA GLN A 147 12.18 -9.88 8.76
C GLN A 147 13.54 -9.74 9.45
N LYS A 148 14.60 -9.44 8.69
CA LYS A 148 15.93 -9.15 9.26
C LYS A 148 15.91 -7.90 10.16
N TYR A 149 15.01 -6.97 9.87
CA TYR A 149 14.89 -5.67 10.55
C TYR A 149 13.63 -5.59 11.43
N TRP A 150 12.53 -6.19 10.98
CA TRP A 150 11.22 -6.15 11.62
C TRP A 150 10.86 -7.53 12.19
N LYS A 151 11.32 -7.82 13.43
CA LYS A 151 11.31 -9.18 14.01
C LYS A 151 9.93 -9.81 14.21
N ASP A 152 8.89 -8.99 14.36
CA ASP A 152 7.51 -9.44 14.55
C ASP A 152 6.71 -9.40 13.22
N LEU A 153 7.39 -9.19 12.09
CA LEU A 153 6.80 -9.39 10.77
C LEU A 153 6.79 -10.89 10.47
N HIS A 154 5.61 -11.45 10.24
CA HIS A 154 5.45 -12.87 9.92
C HIS A 154 4.94 -13.04 8.50
N GLU A 155 5.42 -14.08 7.83
CA GLU A 155 4.81 -14.50 6.57
C GLU A 155 3.33 -14.85 6.84
N PRO A 156 2.42 -14.48 5.92
CA PRO A 156 1.01 -14.81 6.05
C PRO A 156 0.83 -16.34 6.01
N ASP A 157 0.00 -16.87 6.91
CA ASP A 157 -0.33 -18.30 6.94
C ASP A 157 -1.14 -18.65 5.68
N ILE A 158 -0.47 -19.24 4.70
CA ILE A 158 -1.07 -19.67 3.44
C ILE A 158 -1.59 -21.07 3.70
N GLY A 159 -2.83 -21.18 4.19
CA GLY A 159 -3.46 -22.47 4.46
C GLY A 159 -3.27 -23.42 3.27
N THR A 160 -2.43 -24.44 3.46
CA THR A 160 -2.18 -25.52 2.49
C THR A 160 -3.32 -26.52 2.49
#